data_AF-A0A2S2NLX1-F1
#
_entry.id   AF-A0A2S2NLX1-F1
#
_cell.length_a   1.000
_cell.length_b   1.000
_cell.length_c   1.000
_cell.angle_alpha   90.00
_cell.angle_beta   90.00
_cell.angle_gamma   90.00
#
_symmetry.space_group_name_H-M   'P 1'
#
loop_
_entity.id
_entity.type
_entity.pdbx_description
1 polymer ?
#
loop_
_entity_poly.entity_id
_entity_poly.type
_entity_poly.pdbx_seq_one_letter_code
_entity_poly.pdbx_strand_id
1 'polypeptide(L)'
;MADITENICPMLNKDQVEDILKNDYGFINGKIQELDGYDDKNYHITEVEKCIEEIEFPTDGIIIKFINSIDSKNLLLLDAQTKLTQYLEYSGIYCPVPVFNKYGNSYRSHIISKWYIIK
;
A
#
# COMPACT_ATOMS: atom_id res chain seq x y z
N MET A 1 14.93 -24.69 2.69
CA MET A 1 13.58 -25.09 2.29
C MET A 1 12.64 -24.30 3.16
N ALA A 2 11.84 -23.38 2.60
CA ALA A 2 10.86 -22.63 3.37
C ALA A 2 9.80 -23.62 3.88
N ASP A 3 9.50 -23.54 5.17
CA ASP A 3 8.45 -24.33 5.80
C ASP A 3 7.11 -23.92 5.18
N ILE A 4 6.44 -24.86 4.51
CA ILE A 4 5.20 -24.63 3.73
C ILE A 4 4.01 -24.31 4.66
N THR A 5 4.25 -24.18 5.96
CA THR A 5 3.25 -23.94 7.01
C THR A 5 3.31 -22.53 7.61
N GLU A 6 4.33 -21.72 7.30
CA GLU A 6 4.41 -20.37 7.85
C GLU A 6 3.46 -19.44 7.10
N ASN A 7 2.44 -18.92 7.79
CA ASN A 7 1.59 -17.86 7.23
C ASN A 7 2.43 -16.59 7.05
N ILE A 8 2.67 -16.22 5.78
CA ILE A 8 3.43 -15.04 5.39
C ILE A 8 2.55 -13.80 5.18
N CYS A 9 1.23 -14.00 5.14
CA CYS A 9 0.24 -12.95 4.91
C CYS A 9 0.19 -11.98 6.09
N PRO A 10 0.11 -10.66 5.84
CA PRO A 10 -0.03 -9.68 6.91
C PRO A 10 -1.26 -9.96 7.77
N MET A 11 -1.08 -9.95 9.09
CA MET A 11 -2.18 -10.04 10.06
C MET A 11 -2.48 -8.66 10.61
N LEU A 12 -3.56 -8.06 10.11
CA LEU A 12 -3.99 -6.69 10.38
C LEU A 12 -5.48 -6.67 10.68
N ASN A 13 -5.89 -5.87 11.65
CA ASN A 13 -7.30 -5.54 11.85
C ASN A 13 -7.65 -4.21 11.14
N LYS A 14 -8.95 -3.93 11.04
CA LYS A 14 -9.46 -2.74 10.35
C LYS A 14 -8.96 -1.43 10.97
N ASP A 15 -8.90 -1.38 12.30
CA ASP A 15 -8.45 -0.19 13.04
C ASP A 15 -6.99 0.15 12.72
N GLN A 16 -6.12 -0.86 12.59
CA GLN A 16 -4.72 -0.67 12.19
C GLN A 16 -4.59 -0.11 10.77
N VAL A 17 -5.43 -0.59 9.84
CA VAL A 17 -5.44 -0.09 8.46
C VAL A 17 -5.89 1.37 8.44
N GLU A 18 -6.95 1.71 9.18
CA GLU A 18 -7.45 3.08 9.33
C GLU A 18 -6.41 4.02 9.96
N ASP A 19 -5.73 3.57 11.02
CA ASP A 19 -4.67 4.35 11.68
C ASP A 19 -3.51 4.65 10.73
N ILE A 20 -3.10 3.66 9.93
CA ILE A 20 -2.02 3.84 8.94
C ILE A 20 -2.44 4.81 7.85
N LEU A 21 -3.63 4.61 7.28
CA LEU A 21 -4.21 5.49 6.28
C LEU A 21 -4.26 6.94 6.77
N LYS A 22 -4.73 7.13 8.00
CA LYS A 22 -4.82 8.44 8.63
C LYS A 22 -3.44 9.06 8.87
N ASN A 23 -2.51 8.27 9.42
CA ASN A 23 -1.20 8.79 9.81
C ASN A 23 -0.27 9.02 8.63
N ASP A 24 -0.30 8.18 7.59
CA ASP A 24 0.65 8.24 6.47
C ASP A 24 0.08 8.92 5.24
N TYR A 25 -1.23 8.80 5.01
CA TYR A 25 -1.90 9.32 3.82
C TYR A 25 -2.93 10.42 4.14
N GLY A 26 -3.03 10.84 5.40
CA GLY A 26 -3.93 11.91 5.82
C GLY A 26 -5.42 11.58 5.66
N PHE A 27 -5.77 10.30 5.45
CA PHE A 27 -7.13 9.82 5.29
C PHE A 27 -7.99 10.13 6.53
N ILE A 28 -9.15 10.74 6.33
CA ILE A 28 -10.08 11.05 7.42
C ILE A 28 -11.28 10.11 7.40
N ASN A 29 -11.92 9.96 6.25
CA ASN A 29 -13.06 9.07 6.05
C ASN A 29 -13.16 8.65 4.58
N GLY A 30 -13.94 7.59 4.36
CA GLY A 30 -14.18 6.99 3.05
C GLY A 30 -14.49 5.52 3.21
N LYS A 31 -14.68 4.83 2.09
CA LYS A 31 -14.93 3.40 2.05
C LYS A 31 -13.61 2.64 1.98
N ILE A 32 -13.41 1.70 2.91
CA ILE A 32 -12.27 0.79 2.94
C ILE A 32 -12.79 -0.62 2.70
N GLN A 33 -12.39 -1.23 1.59
CA GLN A 33 -12.80 -2.57 1.21
C GLN A 33 -11.57 -3.48 1.05
N GLU A 34 -11.47 -4.54 1.84
CA GLU A 34 -10.47 -5.58 1.62
C GLU A 34 -10.76 -6.29 0.29
N LEU A 35 -9.73 -6.47 -0.53
CA LEU A 35 -9.78 -7.23 -1.77
C LEU A 35 -9.15 -8.60 -1.56
N ASP A 36 -9.57 -9.58 -2.36
CA ASP A 36 -8.96 -10.91 -2.34
C ASP A 36 -7.46 -10.82 -2.63
N GLY A 37 -6.67 -11.34 -1.70
CA GLY A 37 -5.21 -11.40 -1.77
C GLY A 37 -4.74 -12.84 -1.61
N TYR A 38 -3.60 -13.15 -2.23
CA TYR A 38 -2.97 -14.45 -2.06
C TYR A 38 -2.07 -14.42 -0.81
N ASP A 39 -0.87 -13.84 -0.95
CA ASP A 39 0.06 -13.67 0.17
C ASP A 39 0.09 -12.24 0.72
N ASP A 40 -0.45 -11.27 -0.02
CA ASP A 40 -0.52 -9.86 0.39
C ASP A 40 -1.94 -9.51 0.83
N LYS A 41 -2.09 -8.44 1.64
CA LYS A 41 -3.40 -7.84 1.91
C LYS A 41 -3.58 -6.56 1.11
N ASN A 42 -4.64 -6.47 0.33
CA ASN A 42 -4.94 -5.31 -0.49
C ASN A 42 -6.25 -4.66 -0.02
N TYR A 43 -6.28 -3.35 0.06
CA TYR A 43 -7.46 -2.58 0.43
C TYR A 43 -7.73 -1.51 -0.62
N HIS A 44 -8.96 -1.50 -1.15
CA HIS A 44 -9.46 -0.45 -2.02
C HIS A 44 -10.08 0.66 -1.18
N ILE A 45 -9.54 1.86 -1.34
CA ILE A 45 -9.94 3.06 -0.60
C ILE A 45 -10.63 4.00 -1.58
N THR A 46 -11.94 4.20 -1.41
CA THR A 46 -12.76 5.03 -2.28
C THR A 46 -13.56 6.04 -1.48
N GLU A 47 -14.25 6.96 -2.18
CA GLU A 47 -15.17 7.92 -1.54
C GLU A 47 -14.48 8.74 -0.44
N VAL A 48 -13.20 9.11 -0.66
CA VAL A 48 -12.41 9.85 0.32
C VAL A 48 -12.91 11.29 0.38
N GLU A 49 -13.63 11.64 1.44
CA GLU A 49 -14.29 12.96 1.51
C GLU A 49 -13.33 14.08 1.92
N LYS A 50 -12.26 13.74 2.67
CA LYS A 50 -11.33 14.73 3.21
C LYS A 50 -9.96 14.13 3.50
N CYS A 51 -8.90 14.83 3.07
CA CYS A 51 -7.53 14.60 3.48
C CYS A 51 -6.97 15.82 4.20
N ILE A 52 -6.15 15.58 5.22
CA ILE A 52 -5.53 16.63 6.06
C ILE A 52 -4.34 17.28 5.32
N GLU A 53 -3.75 16.58 4.36
CA GLU A 53 -2.50 16.94 3.69
C GLU A 53 -2.72 16.99 2.16
N GLU A 54 -1.82 17.63 1.40
CA GLU A 54 -1.87 17.82 -0.07
C GLU A 54 -1.71 16.51 -0.88
N ILE A 55 -2.18 15.39 -0.34
CA ILE A 55 -2.17 14.09 -0.99
C ILE A 55 -3.44 14.00 -1.83
N GLU A 56 -3.27 14.08 -3.14
CA GLU A 56 -4.37 13.92 -4.10
C GLU A 56 -4.77 12.44 -4.19
N PHE A 57 -6.02 12.16 -3.82
CA PHE A 57 -6.64 10.87 -4.07
C PHE A 57 -7.35 10.90 -5.42
N PRO A 58 -7.09 9.94 -6.33
CA PRO A 58 -7.84 9.80 -7.56
C PRO A 58 -9.34 9.59 -7.29
N THR A 59 -10.20 10.02 -8.21
CA THR A 59 -11.65 9.86 -8.10
C THR A 59 -12.07 8.40 -7.94
N ASP A 60 -11.37 7.49 -8.60
CA ASP A 60 -11.61 6.03 -8.52
C ASP A 60 -10.97 5.38 -7.29
N GLY A 61 -10.33 6.19 -6.44
CA GLY A 61 -9.68 5.76 -5.22
C GLY A 61 -8.25 5.25 -5.42
N ILE A 62 -7.72 4.63 -4.36
CA ILE A 62 -6.37 4.06 -4.34
C ILE A 62 -6.42 2.63 -3.84
N ILE A 63 -5.42 1.83 -4.22
CA ILE A 63 -5.16 0.53 -3.61
C ILE A 63 -4.00 0.68 -2.64
N ILE A 64 -4.22 0.36 -1.38
CA ILE A 64 -3.13 0.13 -0.42
C ILE A 64 -2.85 -1.35 -0.34
N LYS A 65 -1.56 -1.68 -0.45
CA LYS A 65 -1.04 -3.03 -0.40
C LYS A 65 -0.10 -3.20 0.78
N PHE A 66 -0.42 -4.15 1.64
CA PHE A 66 0.45 -4.66 2.68
C PHE A 66 1.18 -5.89 2.15
N ILE A 67 2.48 -5.75 1.97
CA ILE A 67 3.33 -6.76 1.36
C ILE A 67 3.71 -7.82 2.40
N ASN A 68 3.63 -9.09 2.00
CA ASN A 68 3.93 -10.25 2.83
C ASN A 68 5.33 -10.20 3.46
N SER A 69 5.52 -10.97 4.53
CA SER A 69 6.74 -10.94 5.36
C SER A 69 8.03 -11.41 4.69
N ILE A 70 7.94 -12.06 3.51
CA ILE A 70 9.11 -12.47 2.73
C ILE A 70 9.49 -11.36 1.75
N ASP A 71 8.55 -10.91 0.93
CA ASP A 71 8.80 -9.92 -0.11
C ASP A 71 9.05 -8.52 0.47
N SER A 72 8.51 -8.23 1.66
CA SER A 72 8.79 -6.98 2.38
C SER A 72 10.27 -6.78 2.72
N LYS A 73 11.10 -7.82 2.62
CA LYS A 73 12.55 -7.73 2.85
C LYS A 73 13.33 -7.32 1.59
N ASN A 74 12.71 -7.37 0.41
CA ASN A 74 13.38 -7.08 -0.86
C ASN A 74 13.04 -5.67 -1.37
N LEU A 75 13.56 -4.65 -0.67
CA LEU A 75 13.34 -3.24 -1.02
C LEU A 75 13.75 -2.89 -2.45
N LEU A 76 14.84 -3.49 -2.95
CA LEU A 76 15.33 -3.25 -4.30
C LEU A 76 14.31 -3.66 -5.36
N LEU A 77 13.62 -4.78 -5.16
CA LEU A 77 12.58 -5.24 -6.08
C LEU A 77 11.38 -4.29 -6.06
N LEU A 78 10.97 -3.82 -4.88
CA LEU A 78 9.85 -2.89 -4.73
C LEU A 78 10.13 -1.54 -5.38
N ASP A 79 11.35 -1.02 -5.18
CA ASP A 79 11.83 0.20 -5.83
C ASP A 79 11.87 0.04 -7.34
N ALA A 80 12.37 -1.09 -7.84
CA ALA A 80 12.42 -1.37 -9.27
C ALA A 80 11.01 -1.42 -9.88
N GLN A 81 10.05 -2.07 -9.20
CA GLN A 81 8.65 -2.09 -9.63
C GLN A 81 8.04 -0.69 -9.67
N THR A 82 8.27 0.13 -8.64
CA THR A 82 7.78 1.53 -8.62
C THR A 82 8.38 2.35 -9.75
N LYS A 83 9.70 2.27 -9.96
CA LYS A 83 10.38 2.99 -11.04
C LYS A 83 9.91 2.54 -12.43
N LEU A 84 9.61 1.26 -12.58
CA LEU A 84 9.07 0.73 -13.83
C LEU A 84 7.70 1.32 -14.14
N THR A 85 6.77 1.36 -13.18
CA THR A 85 5.44 1.96 -13.44
C THR A 85 5.52 3.45 -13.73
N GLN A 86 6.39 4.19 -13.03
CA GLN A 86 6.65 5.60 -13.33
C GLN A 86 7.22 5.81 -14.74
N TYR A 87 8.14 4.94 -15.18
CA TYR A 87 8.69 5.01 -16.53
C TYR A 87 7.64 4.71 -17.61
N LEU A 88 6.78 3.71 -17.37
CA LEU A 88 5.68 3.37 -18.28
C LEU A 88 4.70 4.53 -18.42
N GLU A 89 4.28 5.14 -17.30
CA GLU A 89 3.42 6.33 -17.28
C GLU A 89 4.06 7.49 -18.06
N TYR A 90 5.33 7.80 -17.76
CA TYR A 90 6.09 8.84 -18.48
C TYR A 90 6.18 8.58 -19.99
N SER A 91 6.17 7.30 -20.39
CA SER A 91 6.19 6.87 -21.79
C SER A 91 4.80 6.88 -22.45
N GLY A 92 3.75 7.33 -21.75
CA GLY A 92 2.37 7.36 -22.23
C GLY A 92 1.65 6.02 -22.18
N ILE A 93 2.16 5.06 -21.40
CA ILE A 93 1.52 3.76 -21.18
C ILE A 93 0.72 3.84 -19.89
N TYR A 94 -0.61 3.77 -20.00
CA TYR A 94 -1.51 3.76 -18.85
C TYR A 94 -1.22 2.57 -17.93
N CYS A 95 -0.83 2.86 -16.69
CA CYS A 95 -0.60 1.86 -15.67
C CYS A 95 -0.85 2.43 -14.27
N PRO A 96 -0.98 1.57 -13.24
CA PRO A 96 -1.08 2.07 -11.87
C PRO A 96 0.19 2.84 -11.46
N VAL A 97 0.03 4.11 -11.13
CA VAL A 97 1.09 4.96 -10.59
C VAL A 97 1.09 4.94 -9.06
N PRO A 98 2.26 5.04 -8.41
CA PRO A 98 2.35 5.08 -6.96
C PRO A 98 1.71 6.36 -6.41
N VAL A 99 0.94 6.22 -5.33
CA VAL A 99 0.49 7.36 -4.53
C VAL A 99 1.52 7.59 -3.44
N PHE A 100 2.03 8.82 -3.36
CA PHE A 100 3.03 9.16 -2.36
C PHE A 100 2.36 9.46 -1.02
N ASN A 101 2.90 8.88 0.04
CA ASN A 101 2.52 9.25 1.40
C ASN A 101 3.00 10.67 1.72
N LYS A 102 2.63 11.19 2.89
CA LYS A 102 3.00 12.53 3.33
C LYS A 102 4.50 12.83 3.42
N TYR A 103 5.30 11.77 3.48
CA TYR A 103 6.75 11.86 3.53
C TYR A 103 7.38 11.90 2.13
N GLY A 104 6.57 11.92 1.06
CA GLY A 104 7.03 11.88 -0.33
C GLY A 104 7.53 10.50 -0.77
N ASN A 105 7.20 9.43 -0.04
CA ASN A 105 7.65 8.08 -0.34
C ASN A 105 6.52 7.22 -0.95
N SER A 106 6.87 6.37 -1.91
CA SER A 106 5.93 5.42 -2.55
C SER A 106 5.62 4.20 -1.70
N TYR A 107 6.30 4.04 -0.56
CA TYR A 107 6.02 3.02 0.43
C TYR A 107 6.49 3.45 1.81
N ARG A 108 6.07 2.72 2.85
CA ARG A 108 6.59 2.86 4.22
C ARG A 108 6.66 1.50 4.92
N SER A 109 7.71 1.29 5.71
CA SER A 109 7.86 0.08 6.51
C SER A 109 7.21 0.26 7.88
N HIS A 110 6.44 -0.73 8.29
CA HIS A 110 5.78 -0.79 9.60
C HIS A 110 6.08 -2.11 10.29
N ILE A 111 6.18 -2.08 11.62
CA ILE A 111 6.31 -3.28 12.44
C ILE A 111 4.93 -3.61 12.99
N ILE A 112 4.27 -4.61 12.41
CA ILE A 112 2.93 -5.03 12.82
C ILE A 112 2.93 -6.55 12.93
N SER A 113 3.13 -7.12 14.11
CA SER A 113 3.38 -8.56 14.32
C SER A 113 4.68 -9.09 13.65
N LYS A 114 4.92 -8.78 12.37
CA LYS A 114 6.17 -8.90 11.60
C LYS A 114 6.44 -7.55 10.87
N TRP A 115 7.56 -7.47 10.15
CA TRP A 115 7.89 -6.31 9.31
C TRP A 115 7.13 -6.39 7.98
N TYR A 116 6.35 -5.36 7.69
CA TYR A 116 5.59 -5.25 6.44
C TYR A 116 5.85 -3.91 5.77
N ILE A 117 5.67 -3.90 4.45
CA ILE A 117 5.74 -2.69 3.64
C ILE A 117 4.36 -2.36 3.16
N ILE A 118 4.05 -1.07 3.24
CA ILE A 118 2.78 -0.48 2.83
C ILE A 118 3.07 0.33 1.59
N LYS A 119 2.45 -0.05 0.48
CA LYS A 119 2.59 0.55 -0.85
C LYS A 119 1.23 0.95 -1.40
#